data_AF-A0A3D3G9S1-F1
#
_entry.id   AF-A0A3D3G9S1-F1
#
_cell.length_a   1.000
_cell.length_b   1.000
_cell.length_c   1.000
_cell.angle_alpha   90.00
_cell.angle_beta   90.00
_cell.angle_gamma   90.00
#
_symmetry.space_group_name_H-M   'P 1'
#
loop_
_entity.id
_entity.type
_entity.pdbx_description
1 polymer ?
#
loop_
_entity_poly.entity_id
_entity_poly.type
_entity_poly.pdbx_seq_one_letter_code
_entity_poly.pdbx_strand_id
1 'polypeptide(L)'
;MILVPWVLARDKAPIHSIRIRSGEIDREGKLFKLPPNWGVRQLPKSLRSELKQPMGELFIDTSHNHEEAVREFSIKYGLINQKKLTHPDPLLRREGNSIRYTLYARRFLISVGDAVSDALLKIGVTPDVSIVDLQIQRKQVYKKVTEIGFRGDFVLEKVENPAGTVSYEGFIRLIRLIRRIRHIGKSAVLQVDGEEDLFTLLALFSAPLGSLIVYGQPGTIRSPAMPIDNQSPEREGENRYSTVPVEVGYRMVSGIVLIEVTEEKKQLARKYLEQFEK
;
A
#
# COMPACT_ATOMS: atom_id res chain seq x y z
N MET A 1 26.46 14.18 35.63
CA MET A 1 26.18 13.10 34.66
C MET A 1 24.76 12.62 34.91
N ILE A 2 23.84 12.83 33.97
CA ILE A 2 22.47 12.32 34.11
C ILE A 2 22.49 10.87 33.62
N LEU A 3 22.34 9.92 34.54
CA LEU A 3 22.24 8.51 34.23
C LEU A 3 20.75 8.16 34.16
N VAL A 4 20.19 8.12 32.95
CA VAL A 4 18.80 7.69 32.75
C VAL A 4 18.81 6.20 32.43
N PRO A 5 18.15 5.34 33.23
CA PRO A 5 18.07 3.92 32.94
C PRO A 5 17.30 3.68 31.62
N TRP A 6 17.72 2.66 30.87
CA TRP A 6 17.05 2.29 29.62
C TRP A 6 15.61 1.83 29.91
N VAL A 7 14.65 2.40 29.18
CA VAL A 7 13.32 1.82 29.07
C VAL A 7 13.39 0.71 28.02
N LEU A 8 13.01 -0.51 28.41
CA LEU A 8 13.12 -1.69 27.56
C LEU A 8 11.79 -2.01 26.88
N ALA A 9 11.86 -2.47 25.64
CA ALA A 9 10.75 -3.06 24.91
C ALA A 9 10.46 -4.49 25.39
N ARG A 10 9.39 -5.11 24.87
CA ARG A 10 8.99 -6.48 25.25
C ARG A 10 10.03 -7.56 24.92
N ASP A 11 10.92 -7.28 23.98
CA ASP A 11 12.06 -8.15 23.64
C ASP A 11 13.30 -7.89 24.49
N LYS A 12 13.18 -7.09 25.57
CA LYS A 12 14.25 -6.68 26.48
C LYS A 12 15.34 -5.82 25.84
N ALA A 13 15.19 -5.41 24.59
CA ALA A 13 16.07 -4.44 23.95
C ALA A 13 15.57 -3.01 24.23
N PRO A 14 16.45 -1.99 24.25
CA PRO A 14 16.03 -0.62 24.54
C PRO A 14 15.00 -0.08 23.54
N ILE A 15 14.09 0.76 24.04
CA ILE A 15 13.20 1.57 23.20
C ILE A 15 14.02 2.71 22.62
N HIS A 16 14.15 2.74 21.29
CA HIS A 16 14.81 3.80 20.55
C HIS A 16 13.87 4.41 19.52
N SER A 17 13.97 5.72 19.31
CA SER A 17 13.22 6.41 18.25
C SER A 17 13.43 5.77 16.88
N ILE A 18 14.63 5.26 16.59
CA ILE A 18 14.92 4.54 15.34
C ILE A 18 14.04 3.29 15.20
N ARG A 19 13.86 2.51 16.27
CA ARG A 19 13.03 1.28 16.26
C ARG A 19 11.55 1.59 16.07
N ILE A 20 11.09 2.70 16.66
CA ILE A 20 9.72 3.20 16.47
C ILE A 20 9.53 3.65 15.02
N ARG A 21 10.43 4.51 14.51
CA ARG A 21 10.36 5.02 13.12
C ARG A 21 10.50 3.92 12.08
N SER A 22 11.36 2.93 12.31
CA SER A 22 11.49 1.76 11.42
C SER A 22 10.29 0.82 11.49
N GLY A 23 9.36 1.05 12.42
CA GLY A 23 8.16 0.25 12.59
C GLY A 23 8.40 -1.11 13.25
N GLU A 24 9.50 -1.28 14.00
CA GLU A 24 9.80 -2.52 14.73
C GLU A 24 8.99 -2.66 16.01
N ILE A 25 8.77 -1.54 16.71
CA ILE A 25 8.02 -1.44 17.97
C ILE A 25 7.09 -0.21 17.94
N ASP A 26 6.05 -0.23 18.76
CA ASP A 26 5.29 0.98 19.10
C ASP A 26 5.95 1.76 20.26
N ARG A 27 5.37 2.90 20.62
CA ARG A 27 5.86 3.78 21.69
C ARG A 27 5.86 3.10 23.06
N GLU A 28 5.03 2.09 23.25
CA GLU A 28 4.94 1.26 24.46
C GLU A 28 5.92 0.07 24.42
N GLY A 29 6.68 -0.10 23.34
CA GLY A 29 7.68 -1.17 23.21
C GLY A 29 7.10 -2.55 22.85
N LYS A 30 5.83 -2.65 22.42
CA LYS A 30 5.26 -3.87 21.84
C LYS A 30 5.69 -3.99 20.37
N LEU A 31 6.18 -5.19 20.02
CA LEU A 31 6.73 -5.47 18.70
C LEU A 31 5.63 -5.56 17.63
N PHE A 32 5.91 -5.03 16.44
CA PHE A 32 5.18 -5.36 15.22
C PHE A 32 5.74 -6.65 14.61
N LYS A 33 5.52 -7.77 15.30
CA LYS A 33 6.03 -9.09 14.92
C LYS A 33 4.96 -10.17 15.09
N LEU A 34 4.82 -11.05 14.09
CA LEU A 34 4.04 -12.28 14.23
C LEU A 34 4.85 -13.36 14.98
N PRO A 35 4.20 -14.18 15.83
CA PRO A 35 4.88 -15.23 16.57
C PRO A 35 5.42 -16.32 15.61
N PRO A 36 6.58 -16.96 15.91
CA PRO A 36 7.19 -17.95 15.00
C PRO A 36 6.31 -19.15 14.65
N ASN A 37 5.38 -19.52 15.52
CA ASN A 37 4.41 -20.60 15.31
C ASN A 37 3.12 -20.12 14.62
N TRP A 38 3.16 -18.97 13.92
CA TRP A 38 1.97 -18.42 13.25
C TRP A 38 1.44 -19.32 12.16
N GLY A 39 2.33 -19.96 11.38
CA GLY A 39 1.96 -20.85 10.27
C GLY A 39 1.30 -20.09 9.11
N VAL A 40 0.29 -20.70 8.51
CA VAL A 40 -0.62 -20.05 7.55
C VAL A 40 -1.93 -19.84 8.28
N ARG A 41 -2.53 -18.66 8.15
CA ARG A 41 -3.80 -18.35 8.79
C ARG A 41 -4.85 -17.85 7.81
N GLN A 42 -6.10 -18.22 8.05
CA GLN A 42 -7.25 -17.91 7.22
C GLN A 42 -7.92 -16.59 7.62
N LEU A 43 -8.38 -15.85 6.61
CA LEU A 43 -9.20 -14.66 6.79
C LEU A 43 -10.61 -15.07 7.29
N PRO A 44 -11.00 -14.72 8.53
CA PRO A 44 -12.32 -15.02 9.05
C PRO A 44 -13.40 -14.32 8.22
N LYS A 45 -14.57 -14.97 8.09
CA LYS A 45 -15.70 -14.42 7.31
C LYS A 45 -16.18 -13.08 7.86
N SER A 46 -16.15 -12.89 9.18
CA SER A 46 -16.53 -11.65 9.86
C SER A 46 -15.72 -10.44 9.39
N LEU A 47 -14.44 -10.65 9.08
CA LEU A 47 -13.51 -9.57 8.74
C LEU A 47 -13.51 -9.22 7.25
N ARG A 48 -14.13 -10.06 6.40
CA ARG A 48 -14.19 -9.84 4.95
C ARG A 48 -14.89 -8.55 4.56
N SER A 49 -15.94 -8.14 5.28
CA SER A 49 -16.65 -6.89 5.01
C SER A 49 -15.83 -5.68 5.41
N GLU A 50 -15.07 -5.76 6.51
CA GLU A 50 -14.21 -4.69 6.98
C GLU A 50 -13.02 -4.45 6.05
N LEU A 51 -12.31 -5.50 5.63
CA LEU A 51 -11.17 -5.37 4.71
C LEU A 51 -11.58 -4.98 3.28
N LYS A 52 -12.87 -5.04 2.96
CA LYS A 52 -13.40 -4.47 1.71
C LYS A 52 -13.51 -2.95 1.76
N GLN A 53 -13.49 -2.33 2.93
CA GLN A 53 -13.47 -0.89 3.04
C GLN A 53 -12.06 -0.37 2.78
N PRO A 54 -11.90 0.76 2.08
CA PRO A 54 -10.59 1.35 1.85
C PRO A 54 -9.94 1.72 3.21
N MET A 55 -8.73 1.21 3.46
CA MET A 55 -7.95 1.51 4.69
C MET A 55 -7.20 2.86 4.59
N GLY A 56 -7.51 3.66 3.57
CA GLY A 56 -6.81 4.87 3.19
C GLY A 56 -7.63 5.75 2.27
N GLU A 57 -6.98 6.75 1.68
CA GLU A 57 -7.61 7.63 0.71
C GLU A 57 -7.84 6.90 -0.60
N LEU A 58 -9.06 6.95 -1.11
CA LEU A 58 -9.47 6.30 -2.34
C LEU A 58 -9.41 7.28 -3.51
N PHE A 59 -8.68 6.90 -4.55
CA PHE A 59 -8.62 7.57 -5.84
C PHE A 59 -9.44 6.74 -6.83
N ILE A 60 -10.57 7.29 -7.28
CA ILE A 60 -11.52 6.59 -8.15
C ILE A 60 -10.96 6.55 -9.57
N ASP A 61 -10.99 5.36 -10.17
CA ASP A 61 -10.70 5.21 -11.58
C ASP A 61 -11.97 5.53 -12.40
N THR A 62 -12.13 6.81 -12.77
CA THR A 62 -13.30 7.29 -13.52
C THR A 62 -13.25 6.92 -15.01
N SER A 63 -12.07 6.60 -15.53
CA SER A 63 -11.79 6.44 -16.97
C SER A 63 -11.25 5.05 -17.34
N HIS A 64 -11.23 4.10 -16.40
CA HIS A 64 -10.50 2.81 -16.50
C HIS A 64 -8.98 3.00 -16.71
N ASN A 65 -8.47 4.17 -16.33
CA ASN A 65 -7.07 4.53 -16.40
C ASN A 65 -6.47 4.71 -15.00
N HIS A 66 -5.92 3.61 -14.48
CA HIS A 66 -5.13 3.59 -13.25
C HIS A 66 -4.00 4.63 -13.25
N GLU A 67 -3.43 5.00 -14.41
CA GLU A 67 -2.33 5.96 -14.49
C GLU A 67 -2.73 7.38 -14.07
N GLU A 68 -3.98 7.77 -14.29
CA GLU A 68 -4.48 9.10 -13.90
C GLU A 68 -4.60 9.20 -12.38
N ALA A 69 -5.26 8.22 -11.75
CA ALA A 69 -5.34 8.10 -10.30
C ALA A 69 -3.94 8.01 -9.66
N VAL A 70 -3.02 7.22 -10.26
CA VAL A 70 -1.63 7.14 -9.78
C VAL A 70 -0.91 8.47 -9.90
N ARG A 71 -1.09 9.18 -11.01
CA ARG A 71 -0.45 10.48 -11.25
C ARG A 71 -0.95 11.53 -10.25
N GLU A 72 -2.26 11.57 -10.00
CA GLU A 72 -2.87 12.48 -9.04
C GLU A 72 -2.24 12.34 -7.65
N PHE A 73 -2.24 11.14 -7.08
CA PHE A 73 -1.64 10.96 -5.76
C PHE A 73 -0.12 11.12 -5.80
N SER A 74 0.56 10.74 -6.89
CA SER A 74 2.00 10.89 -7.00
C SER A 74 2.42 12.37 -6.98
N ILE A 75 1.60 13.27 -7.52
CA ILE A 75 1.78 14.72 -7.38
C ILE A 75 1.48 15.14 -5.96
N LYS A 76 0.32 14.77 -5.41
CA LYS A 76 -0.14 15.15 -4.06
C LYS A 76 0.86 14.80 -2.97
N TYR A 77 1.45 13.60 -3.04
CA TYR A 77 2.40 13.08 -2.07
C TYR A 77 3.88 13.34 -2.44
N GLY A 78 4.12 14.04 -3.55
CA GLY A 78 5.45 14.45 -3.99
C GLY A 78 6.35 13.30 -4.41
N LEU A 79 5.81 12.23 -4.99
CA LEU A 79 6.54 11.03 -5.44
C LEU A 79 7.25 11.25 -6.78
N ILE A 80 6.76 12.18 -7.60
CA ILE A 80 7.38 12.54 -8.88
C ILE A 80 8.61 13.42 -8.62
N ASN A 81 9.68 13.25 -9.42
CA ASN A 81 10.94 13.99 -9.34
C ASN A 81 11.79 13.78 -8.06
N GLN A 82 11.50 12.78 -7.23
CA GLN A 82 12.41 12.43 -6.14
C GLN A 82 13.66 11.73 -6.69
N LYS A 83 14.84 12.34 -6.53
CA LYS A 83 16.10 11.57 -6.61
C LYS A 83 16.02 10.45 -5.58
N LYS A 84 16.41 9.23 -5.95
CA LYS A 84 16.44 8.08 -5.05
C LYS A 84 17.47 8.35 -3.93
N LEU A 85 17.03 8.95 -2.81
CA LEU A 85 17.90 9.14 -1.64
C LEU A 85 18.28 7.75 -1.11
N THR A 86 19.57 7.57 -0.82
CA THR A 86 20.14 6.31 -0.30
C THR A 86 19.83 6.08 1.18
N HIS A 87 19.07 6.98 1.83
CA HIS A 87 18.61 6.83 3.21
C HIS A 87 17.20 7.44 3.41
N PRO A 88 16.27 6.71 4.06
CA PRO A 88 14.93 7.21 4.39
C PRO A 88 14.87 8.09 5.66
N ASP A 89 15.97 8.18 6.42
CA ASP A 89 16.04 9.12 7.55
C ASP A 89 16.46 10.52 7.03
N PRO A 90 15.93 11.62 7.61
CA PRO A 90 16.35 12.98 7.27
C PRO A 90 17.88 13.09 7.35
N LEU A 91 18.53 13.34 6.22
CA LEU A 91 19.98 13.48 6.19
C LEU A 91 20.36 14.78 6.90
N LEU A 92 21.10 14.67 8.01
CA LEU A 92 21.81 15.79 8.62
C LEU A 92 22.96 16.17 7.67
N ARG A 93 22.81 17.25 6.91
CA ARG A 93 23.94 17.85 6.20
C ARG A 93 24.41 19.09 6.97
N ARG A 94 25.69 19.10 7.33
CA ARG A 94 26.36 20.24 7.97
C ARG A 94 26.88 21.15 6.86
N GLU A 95 26.41 22.41 6.83
CA GLU A 95 26.95 23.46 5.98
C GLU A 95 27.51 24.57 6.89
N GLY A 96 28.83 24.63 7.01
CA GLY A 96 29.50 25.56 7.92
C GLY A 96 29.16 25.30 9.40
N ASN A 97 28.80 26.38 10.13
CA ASN A 97 28.40 26.32 11.54
C ASN A 97 26.90 26.06 11.76
N SER A 98 26.14 25.85 10.69
CA SER A 98 24.68 25.64 10.73
C SER A 98 24.32 24.22 10.29
N ILE A 99 23.45 23.57 11.06
CA ILE A 99 22.83 22.31 10.66
C ILE A 99 21.55 22.67 9.90
N ARG A 100 21.53 22.48 8.58
CA ARG A 100 20.27 22.57 7.81
C ARG A 100 19.62 21.19 7.79
N TYR A 101 18.41 21.11 8.32
CA TYR A 101 17.55 19.94 8.13
C TYR A 101 17.04 19.96 6.68
N THR A 102 17.60 19.12 5.80
CA THR A 102 16.98 18.88 4.50
C THR A 102 15.77 17.97 4.73
N LEU A 103 14.60 18.58 4.91
CA LEU A 103 13.34 17.99 5.36
C LEU A 103 12.67 16.99 4.39
N TYR A 104 13.23 16.75 3.20
CA TYR A 104 12.64 15.81 2.25
C TYR A 104 13.24 14.41 2.43
N ALA A 105 12.88 13.76 3.54
CA ALA A 105 13.03 12.31 3.61
C ALA A 105 12.10 11.69 2.55
N ARG A 106 12.68 10.98 1.58
CA ARG A 106 11.91 10.21 0.59
C ARG A 106 11.01 9.23 1.35
N ARG A 107 9.70 9.31 1.12
CA ARG A 107 8.73 8.38 1.70
C ARG A 107 8.97 7.00 1.12
N PHE A 108 9.07 6.00 1.99
CA PHE A 108 9.20 4.60 1.56
C PHE A 108 7.88 4.17 0.90
N LEU A 109 7.93 3.71 -0.34
CA LEU A 109 6.74 3.40 -1.13
C LEU A 109 6.61 1.88 -1.32
N ILE A 110 5.45 1.33 -0.93
CA ILE A 110 5.10 -0.07 -1.14
C ILE A 110 3.89 -0.15 -2.06
N SER A 111 3.97 -0.91 -3.15
CA SER A 111 2.81 -1.23 -3.98
C SER A 111 2.33 -2.67 -3.75
N VAL A 112 1.03 -2.89 -3.72
CA VAL A 112 0.40 -4.21 -3.63
C VAL A 112 -0.57 -4.38 -4.79
N GLY A 113 -0.28 -5.35 -5.65
CA GLY A 113 -1.05 -5.66 -6.85
C GLY A 113 -0.37 -5.20 -8.15
N ASP A 114 -0.64 -5.95 -9.20
CA ASP A 114 0.00 -5.80 -10.51
C ASP A 114 -0.39 -4.50 -11.23
N ALA A 115 -1.69 -4.16 -11.26
CA ALA A 115 -2.19 -2.99 -11.99
C ALA A 115 -1.65 -1.66 -11.44
N VAL A 116 -1.61 -1.50 -10.10
CA VAL A 116 -1.05 -0.29 -9.47
C VAL A 116 0.48 -0.22 -9.64
N SER A 117 1.15 -1.36 -9.62
CA SER A 117 2.60 -1.44 -9.82
C SER A 117 2.98 -1.06 -11.26
N ASP A 118 2.27 -1.57 -12.26
CA ASP A 118 2.43 -1.19 -13.67
C ASP A 118 2.21 0.32 -13.88
N ALA A 119 1.09 0.85 -13.37
CA ALA A 119 0.75 2.27 -13.51
C ALA A 119 1.82 3.19 -12.89
N LEU A 120 2.35 2.86 -11.72
CA LEU A 120 3.46 3.58 -11.08
C LEU A 120 4.72 3.59 -11.96
N LEU A 121 5.11 2.43 -12.47
CA LEU A 121 6.31 2.28 -13.29
C LEU A 121 6.19 3.05 -14.61
N LYS A 122 5.01 3.03 -15.26
CA LYS A 122 4.74 3.77 -16.50
C LYS A 122 4.88 5.29 -16.34
N ILE A 123 4.50 5.84 -15.18
CA ILE A 123 4.68 7.26 -14.89
C ILE A 123 6.07 7.60 -14.33
N GLY A 124 6.99 6.63 -14.28
CA GLY A 124 8.36 6.82 -13.82
C GLY A 124 8.55 6.78 -12.30
N VAL A 125 7.55 6.35 -11.54
CA VAL A 125 7.64 6.17 -10.08
C VAL A 125 7.97 4.71 -9.78
N THR A 126 9.13 4.45 -9.18
CA THR A 126 9.52 3.10 -8.77
C THR A 126 9.25 2.88 -7.28
N PRO A 127 8.37 1.94 -6.91
CA PRO A 127 8.20 1.51 -5.52
C PRO A 127 9.50 0.97 -4.93
N ASP A 128 9.69 1.14 -3.63
CA ASP A 128 10.81 0.52 -2.92
C ASP A 128 10.57 -1.00 -2.76
N VAL A 129 9.33 -1.39 -2.51
CA VAL A 129 8.88 -2.80 -2.51
C VAL A 129 7.58 -2.91 -3.29
N SER A 130 7.50 -3.86 -4.21
CA SER A 130 6.26 -4.22 -4.89
C SER A 130 5.88 -5.66 -4.57
N ILE A 131 4.61 -5.90 -4.28
CA ILE A 131 4.07 -7.24 -4.01
C ILE A 131 3.05 -7.54 -5.12
N VAL A 132 3.26 -8.62 -5.87
CA VAL A 132 2.52 -8.92 -7.11
C VAL A 132 2.26 -10.42 -7.24
N ASP A 133 1.16 -10.83 -7.89
CA ASP A 133 0.82 -12.24 -8.12
C ASP A 133 0.83 -12.62 -9.62
N LEU A 134 1.15 -11.67 -10.52
CA LEU A 134 1.12 -11.80 -11.98
C LEU A 134 -0.28 -11.99 -12.58
N GLN A 135 -1.32 -11.89 -11.77
CA GLN A 135 -2.71 -11.98 -12.18
C GLN A 135 -3.39 -10.61 -12.08
N ILE A 136 -4.39 -10.39 -12.93
CA ILE A 136 -5.33 -9.28 -12.78
C ILE A 136 -6.72 -9.87 -12.83
N GLN A 137 -7.56 -9.56 -11.83
CA GLN A 137 -8.92 -10.10 -11.72
C GLN A 137 -8.95 -11.64 -11.85
N ARG A 138 -7.97 -12.33 -11.24
CA ARG A 138 -7.81 -13.80 -11.28
C ARG A 138 -7.55 -14.38 -12.67
N LYS A 139 -7.13 -13.56 -13.63
CA LYS A 139 -6.66 -14.01 -14.95
C LYS A 139 -5.15 -13.79 -15.00
N GLN A 140 -4.41 -14.80 -15.47
CA GLN A 140 -2.98 -14.65 -15.72
C GLN A 140 -2.78 -13.62 -16.85
N VAL A 141 -2.36 -12.40 -16.48
CA VAL A 141 -2.09 -11.33 -17.44
C VAL A 141 -0.60 -11.25 -17.75
N TYR A 142 0.24 -11.49 -16.75
CA TYR A 142 1.69 -11.46 -16.88
C TYR A 142 2.29 -12.85 -16.69
N LYS A 143 3.39 -13.16 -17.39
CA LYS A 143 4.19 -14.39 -17.15
C LYS A 143 5.42 -14.10 -16.30
N LYS A 144 5.89 -12.85 -16.31
CA LYS A 144 7.10 -12.41 -15.62
C LYS A 144 6.90 -11.01 -15.08
N VAL A 145 7.55 -10.72 -13.95
CA VAL A 145 7.58 -9.36 -13.37
C VAL A 145 8.12 -8.30 -14.35
N THR A 146 8.95 -8.69 -15.31
CA THR A 146 9.45 -7.79 -16.36
C THR A 146 8.36 -7.25 -17.28
N GLU A 147 7.25 -7.97 -17.42
CA GLU A 147 6.10 -7.57 -18.25
C GLU A 147 5.25 -6.50 -17.57
N ILE A 148 5.26 -6.42 -16.23
CA ILE A 148 4.72 -5.30 -15.43
C ILE A 148 5.56 -4.03 -15.62
N GLY A 149 6.81 -4.17 -16.08
CA GLY A 149 7.73 -3.04 -16.28
C GLY A 149 8.89 -2.99 -15.29
N PHE A 150 9.05 -3.97 -14.39
CA PHE A 150 10.24 -4.07 -13.54
C PHE A 150 11.48 -4.35 -14.40
N ARG A 151 12.39 -3.38 -14.49
CA ARG A 151 13.62 -3.43 -15.31
C ARG A 151 14.84 -3.06 -14.47
N GLY A 152 16.02 -3.46 -14.94
CA GLY A 152 17.29 -3.15 -14.28
C GLY A 152 17.58 -4.03 -13.06
N ASP A 153 18.35 -3.49 -12.12
CA ASP A 153 18.82 -4.21 -10.93
C ASP A 153 17.84 -4.02 -9.76
N PHE A 154 17.06 -5.07 -9.48
CA PHE A 154 16.13 -5.16 -8.35
C PHE A 154 16.24 -6.53 -7.67
N VAL A 155 15.84 -6.60 -6.40
CA VAL A 155 15.79 -7.86 -5.65
C VAL A 155 14.46 -8.56 -5.96
N LEU A 156 14.50 -9.80 -6.43
CA LEU A 156 13.29 -10.62 -6.61
C LEU A 156 13.27 -11.76 -5.58
N GLU A 157 12.24 -11.81 -4.74
CA GLU A 157 11.94 -12.97 -3.89
C GLU A 157 10.55 -13.52 -4.26
N LYS A 158 10.36 -14.84 -4.14
CA LYS A 158 9.08 -15.51 -4.41
C LYS A 158 8.54 -16.12 -3.13
N VAL A 159 7.23 -16.08 -2.89
CA VAL A 159 6.60 -16.70 -1.71
C VAL A 159 5.22 -17.28 -2.03
N GLU A 160 4.85 -18.35 -1.36
CA GLU A 160 3.50 -18.92 -1.46
C GLU A 160 2.56 -18.28 -0.44
N ASN A 161 1.34 -17.97 -0.88
CA ASN A 161 0.27 -17.51 -0.01
C ASN A 161 -1.10 -17.93 -0.57
N PRO A 162 -1.67 -19.05 -0.11
CA PRO A 162 -2.98 -19.51 -0.57
C PRO A 162 -4.06 -18.43 -0.49
N ALA A 163 -5.07 -18.54 -1.35
CA ALA A 163 -6.19 -17.60 -1.39
C ALA A 163 -6.87 -17.43 -0.02
N GLY A 164 -7.13 -16.18 0.35
CA GLY A 164 -7.73 -15.84 1.64
C GLY A 164 -6.83 -16.09 2.87
N THR A 165 -5.52 -16.26 2.69
CA THR A 165 -4.59 -16.52 3.80
C THR A 165 -3.53 -15.44 4.01
N VAL A 166 -2.91 -15.49 5.19
CA VAL A 166 -1.66 -14.80 5.52
C VAL A 166 -0.64 -15.83 5.98
N SER A 167 0.41 -16.03 5.20
CA SER A 167 1.53 -16.92 5.54
C SER A 167 2.60 -16.22 6.39
N TYR A 168 3.10 -16.91 7.42
CA TYR A 168 4.23 -16.43 8.23
C TYR A 168 5.49 -16.21 7.39
N GLU A 169 5.71 -17.07 6.40
CA GLU A 169 6.84 -16.94 5.47
C GLU A 169 6.71 -15.66 4.62
N GLY A 170 5.51 -15.35 4.13
CA GLY A 170 5.20 -14.09 3.44
C GLY A 170 5.54 -12.87 4.29
N PHE A 171 5.15 -12.90 5.56
CA PHE A 171 5.48 -11.85 6.51
C PHE A 171 6.99 -11.69 6.74
N ILE A 172 7.73 -12.78 6.94
CA ILE A 172 9.18 -12.72 7.19
C ILE A 172 9.94 -12.23 5.96
N ARG A 173 9.58 -12.69 4.76
CA ARG A 173 10.21 -12.21 3.52
C ARG A 173 9.94 -10.73 3.28
N LEU A 174 8.70 -10.28 3.51
CA LEU A 174 8.36 -8.87 3.40
C LEU A 174 9.19 -8.00 4.37
N ILE A 175 9.29 -8.37 5.65
CA ILE A 175 10.13 -7.64 6.60
C ILE A 175 11.59 -7.62 6.16
N ARG A 176 12.13 -8.75 5.69
CA ARG A 176 13.51 -8.85 5.24
C ARG A 176 13.77 -7.92 4.06
N LEU A 177 12.87 -7.88 3.08
CA LEU A 177 12.94 -6.98 1.93
C LEU A 177 12.89 -5.52 2.35
N ILE A 178 11.90 -5.14 3.18
CA ILE A 178 11.77 -3.77 3.69
C ILE A 178 13.06 -3.34 4.39
N ARG A 179 13.60 -4.16 5.30
CA ARG A 179 14.85 -3.86 6.00
C ARG A 179 16.01 -3.72 5.01
N ARG A 180 16.18 -4.68 4.10
CA ARG A 180 17.28 -4.69 3.13
C ARG A 180 17.25 -3.46 2.23
N ILE A 181 16.11 -3.17 1.62
CA ILE A 181 15.96 -2.09 0.62
C ILE A 181 16.20 -0.71 1.22
N ARG A 182 15.77 -0.48 2.46
CA ARG A 182 16.04 0.77 3.19
C ARG A 182 17.52 1.13 3.31
N HIS A 183 18.43 0.17 3.17
CA HIS A 183 19.87 0.37 3.32
C HIS A 183 20.66 0.35 2.02
N ILE A 184 20.15 -0.30 0.96
CA ILE A 184 20.90 -0.50 -0.28
C ILE A 184 20.43 0.36 -1.45
N GLY A 185 19.32 1.09 -1.32
CA GLY A 185 18.79 1.98 -2.35
C GLY A 185 18.31 1.30 -3.64
N LYS A 186 18.20 -0.04 -3.66
CA LYS A 186 17.58 -0.81 -4.75
C LYS A 186 16.05 -0.84 -4.59
N SER A 187 15.32 -1.39 -5.54
CA SER A 187 13.92 -1.79 -5.33
C SER A 187 13.84 -3.30 -5.13
N ALA A 188 12.74 -3.78 -4.57
CA ALA A 188 12.45 -5.20 -4.47
C ALA A 188 11.05 -5.53 -5.02
N VAL A 189 10.92 -6.76 -5.51
CA VAL A 189 9.66 -7.37 -5.90
C VAL A 189 9.49 -8.65 -5.09
N LEU A 190 8.39 -8.76 -4.34
CA LEU A 190 7.93 -9.98 -3.71
C LEU A 190 6.84 -10.57 -4.60
N GLN A 191 7.18 -11.58 -5.39
CA GLN A 191 6.22 -12.29 -6.21
C GLN A 191 5.51 -13.35 -5.36
N VAL A 192 4.19 -13.25 -5.28
CA VAL A 192 3.32 -14.17 -4.54
C VAL A 192 2.79 -15.23 -5.50
N ASP A 193 2.85 -16.49 -5.07
CA ASP A 193 2.11 -17.59 -5.68
C ASP A 193 0.84 -17.82 -4.85
N GLY A 194 -0.30 -17.38 -5.39
CA GLY A 194 -1.59 -17.29 -4.69
C GLY A 194 -2.13 -15.85 -4.67
N GLU A 195 -2.79 -15.42 -3.58
CA GLU A 195 -3.38 -14.07 -3.49
C GLU A 195 -2.47 -13.10 -2.73
N GLU A 196 -2.27 -11.90 -3.28
CA GLU A 196 -1.46 -10.81 -2.71
C GLU A 196 -2.28 -9.80 -1.89
N ASP A 197 -3.61 -9.74 -2.04
CA ASP A 197 -4.48 -8.74 -1.40
C ASP A 197 -4.20 -8.55 0.10
N LEU A 198 -4.08 -9.66 0.84
CA LEU A 198 -3.85 -9.66 2.29
C LEU A 198 -2.43 -9.23 2.68
N PHE A 199 -1.50 -9.16 1.73
CA PHE A 199 -0.20 -8.53 1.97
C PHE A 199 -0.32 -7.02 2.17
N THR A 200 -1.41 -6.37 1.77
CA THR A 200 -1.67 -4.96 2.15
C THR A 200 -1.66 -4.81 3.67
N LEU A 201 -2.28 -5.76 4.38
CA LEU A 201 -2.32 -5.79 5.84
C LEU A 201 -0.93 -6.06 6.43
N LEU A 202 -0.17 -6.99 5.85
CA LEU A 202 1.20 -7.28 6.26
C LEU A 202 2.14 -6.08 6.02
N ALA A 203 2.00 -5.41 4.88
CA ALA A 203 2.76 -4.22 4.53
C ALA A 203 2.47 -3.10 5.52
N LEU A 204 1.20 -2.85 5.85
CA LEU A 204 0.81 -1.85 6.84
C LEU A 204 1.40 -2.18 8.22
N PHE A 205 1.32 -3.44 8.62
CA PHE A 205 1.89 -3.89 9.89
C PHE A 205 3.43 -3.81 9.94
N SER A 206 4.12 -3.93 8.80
CA SER A 206 5.59 -4.05 8.74
C SER A 206 6.32 -2.78 8.35
N ALA A 207 5.67 -1.87 7.62
CA ALA A 207 6.33 -0.71 7.03
C ALA A 207 6.83 0.30 8.09
N PRO A 208 7.90 1.06 7.78
CA PRO A 208 8.30 2.21 8.58
C PRO A 208 7.18 3.25 8.71
N LEU A 209 7.19 4.03 9.80
CA LEU A 209 6.27 5.16 9.94
C LEU A 209 6.54 6.21 8.85
N GLY A 210 5.47 6.82 8.32
CA GLY A 210 5.53 7.78 7.22
C GLY A 210 5.71 7.17 5.83
N SER A 211 5.73 5.85 5.72
CA SER A 211 5.68 5.14 4.43
C SER A 211 4.32 5.35 3.75
N LEU A 212 4.28 5.16 2.44
CA LEU A 212 3.05 5.08 1.67
C LEU A 212 2.85 3.65 1.17
N ILE A 213 1.63 3.14 1.32
CA ILE A 213 1.21 1.86 0.75
C ILE A 213 0.11 2.16 -0.25
N VAL A 214 0.24 1.62 -1.46
CA VAL A 214 -0.74 1.80 -2.53
C VAL A 214 -1.19 0.44 -3.03
N TYR A 215 -2.49 0.24 -3.11
CA TYR A 215 -3.07 -1.04 -3.52
C TYR A 215 -4.34 -0.84 -4.35
N GLY A 216 -4.63 -1.81 -5.22
CA GLY A 216 -5.86 -1.82 -6.00
C GLY A 216 -7.07 -2.21 -5.16
N GLN A 217 -8.19 -1.51 -5.34
CA GLN A 217 -9.48 -1.85 -4.71
C GLN A 217 -10.48 -2.21 -5.82
N PRO A 218 -10.79 -3.51 -6.02
CA PRO A 218 -11.69 -3.93 -7.08
C PRO A 218 -13.15 -3.60 -6.74
N GLY A 219 -13.80 -2.81 -7.61
CA GLY A 219 -15.23 -2.82 -7.91
C GLY A 219 -16.25 -2.78 -6.78
N THR A 220 -15.91 -2.33 -5.57
CA THR A 220 -16.86 -2.32 -4.42
C THR A 220 -17.51 -0.96 -4.18
N ILE A 221 -17.13 0.07 -4.93
CA ILE A 221 -17.56 1.45 -4.67
C ILE A 221 -18.73 1.80 -5.59
N ARG A 222 -19.85 2.21 -4.99
CA ARG A 222 -21.01 2.74 -5.72
C ARG A 222 -20.74 4.20 -6.06
N SER A 223 -20.51 4.50 -7.33
CA SER A 223 -20.45 5.88 -7.86
C SER A 223 -21.76 6.19 -8.60
N PRO A 224 -22.30 7.43 -8.53
CA PRO A 224 -23.43 7.83 -9.37
C PRO A 224 -23.10 7.56 -10.84
N ALA A 225 -23.97 6.83 -11.55
CA ALA A 225 -23.87 6.73 -12.99
C ALA A 225 -24.05 8.13 -13.57
N MET A 226 -23.06 8.61 -14.32
CA MET A 226 -23.22 9.84 -15.08
C MET A 226 -24.47 9.67 -15.98
N PRO A 227 -25.41 10.64 -15.99
CA PRO A 227 -26.54 10.59 -16.90
C PRO A 227 -26.01 10.44 -18.32
N ILE A 228 -26.47 9.41 -19.02
CA ILE A 228 -26.16 9.27 -20.44
C ILE A 228 -26.96 10.38 -21.13
N ASP A 229 -26.26 11.40 -21.62
CA ASP A 229 -26.87 12.44 -22.45
C ASP A 229 -27.25 11.81 -23.80
N ASN A 230 -28.44 11.21 -23.86
CA ASN A 230 -29.05 10.76 -25.11
C ASN A 230 -29.55 11.99 -25.87
N GLN A 231 -28.64 12.86 -26.31
CA GLN A 231 -28.96 13.85 -27.33
C GLN A 231 -28.81 13.20 -28.71
N SER A 232 -29.94 12.75 -29.25
CA SER A 232 -30.18 12.75 -30.69
C SER A 232 -31.18 13.87 -30.99
N PRO A 233 -31.00 14.63 -32.08
CA PRO A 233 -31.75 15.87 -32.29
C PRO A 233 -33.18 15.59 -32.78
N GLU A 234 -34.08 16.46 -32.33
CA GLU A 234 -35.39 16.79 -32.90
C GLU A 234 -36.52 15.75 -32.84
N ARG A 235 -37.58 16.13 -32.12
CA ARG A 235 -38.93 16.34 -32.71
C ARG A 235 -39.75 17.24 -31.79
N GLU A 236 -40.21 18.35 -32.34
CA GLU A 236 -41.19 19.26 -31.76
C GLU A 236 -42.50 18.52 -31.45
N GLY A 237 -43.13 18.84 -30.31
CA GLY A 237 -44.49 18.41 -30.02
C GLY A 237 -44.77 18.20 -28.54
N GLU A 238 -45.37 19.22 -27.92
CA GLU A 238 -46.34 19.12 -26.83
C GLU A 238 -46.07 18.24 -25.58
N ASN A 239 -45.96 18.96 -24.46
CA ASN A 239 -46.80 18.80 -23.26
C ASN A 239 -46.27 17.97 -22.06
N ARG A 240 -46.53 18.56 -20.87
CA ARG A 240 -46.57 18.01 -19.51
C ARG A 240 -45.25 17.88 -18.76
N TYR A 241 -45.05 18.79 -17.79
CA TYR A 241 -44.22 18.60 -16.62
C TYR A 241 -44.64 17.31 -15.90
N SER A 242 -43.99 16.20 -16.22
CA SER A 242 -43.96 15.02 -15.37
C SER A 242 -42.62 15.01 -14.66
N THR A 243 -42.64 15.23 -13.35
CA THR A 243 -41.51 14.97 -12.46
C THR A 243 -41.36 13.45 -12.34
N VAL A 244 -40.78 12.83 -13.37
CA VAL A 244 -40.30 11.45 -13.27
C VAL A 244 -39.04 11.51 -12.39
N PRO A 245 -38.98 10.81 -11.24
CA PRO A 245 -37.75 10.76 -10.47
C PRO A 245 -36.68 10.09 -11.33
N VAL A 246 -35.59 10.82 -11.60
CA VAL A 246 -34.41 10.28 -12.27
C VAL A 246 -33.86 9.18 -11.37
N GLU A 247 -34.02 7.93 -11.76
CA GLU A 247 -33.32 6.81 -11.11
C GLU A 247 -31.82 7.05 -11.29
N VAL A 248 -31.16 7.53 -10.24
CA VAL A 248 -29.70 7.62 -10.21
C VAL A 248 -29.18 6.19 -10.15
N GLY A 249 -28.90 5.60 -11.31
CA GLY A 249 -28.19 4.34 -11.40
C GLY A 249 -26.84 4.47 -10.70
N TYR A 250 -26.38 3.43 -10.02
CA TYR A 250 -25.04 3.40 -9.44
C TYR A 250 -24.16 2.46 -10.27
N ARG A 251 -22.92 2.86 -10.57
CA ARG A 251 -21.91 1.99 -11.16
C ARG A 251 -20.92 1.55 -10.10
N MET A 252 -20.50 0.29 -10.18
CA MET A 252 -19.40 -0.23 -9.38
C MET A 252 -18.10 0.19 -10.04
N VAL A 253 -17.30 1.00 -9.35
CA VAL A 253 -16.01 1.49 -9.85
C VAL A 253 -14.86 0.85 -9.06
N SER A 254 -13.78 0.50 -9.77
CA SER A 254 -12.49 0.21 -9.16
C SER A 254 -11.77 1.50 -8.79
N GLY A 255 -10.81 1.41 -7.89
CA GLY A 255 -9.95 2.53 -7.57
C GLY A 255 -8.63 2.07 -6.98
N ILE A 256 -7.80 3.05 -6.68
CA ILE A 256 -6.52 2.85 -6.02
C ILE A 256 -6.63 3.46 -4.64
N VAL A 257 -6.22 2.71 -3.62
CA VAL A 257 -6.22 3.20 -2.26
C VAL A 257 -4.79 3.49 -1.84
N LEU A 258 -4.59 4.66 -1.24
CA LEU A 258 -3.33 5.08 -0.66
C LEU A 258 -3.44 5.18 0.86
N ILE A 259 -2.53 4.50 1.54
CA ILE A 259 -2.41 4.50 3.00
C ILE A 259 -1.10 5.18 3.37
N GLU A 260 -1.18 6.33 4.07
CA GLU A 260 -0.05 6.81 4.86
C GLU A 260 0.07 5.99 6.14
N VAL A 261 1.26 5.42 6.39
CA VAL A 261 1.53 4.53 7.52
C VAL A 261 1.75 5.34 8.79
N THR A 262 0.74 5.33 9.66
CA THR A 262 0.80 5.90 11.00
C THR A 262 0.76 4.78 12.05
N GLU A 263 1.16 5.10 13.28
CA GLU A 263 1.18 4.13 14.37
C GLU A 263 -0.24 3.58 14.63
N GLU A 264 -1.27 4.43 14.57
CA GLU A 264 -2.67 4.04 14.75
C GLU A 264 -3.11 3.01 13.71
N LYS A 265 -2.75 3.20 12.43
CA LYS A 265 -3.06 2.24 11.37
C LYS A 265 -2.26 0.95 11.50
N LYS A 266 -1.02 1.00 12.02
CA LYS A 266 -0.27 -0.21 12.36
C LYS A 266 -0.93 -1.00 13.50
N GLN A 267 -1.48 -0.32 14.50
CA GLN A 267 -2.26 -0.95 15.57
C GLN A 267 -3.56 -1.55 15.05
N LEU A 268 -4.24 -0.87 14.12
CA LEU A 268 -5.40 -1.43 13.44
C LEU A 268 -5.03 -2.71 12.67
N ALA A 269 -3.93 -2.68 11.91
CA ALA A 269 -3.44 -3.86 11.19
C ALA A 269 -3.13 -5.02 12.15
N ARG A 270 -2.52 -4.72 13.30
CA ARG A 270 -2.27 -5.69 14.37
C ARG A 270 -3.57 -6.33 14.87
N LYS A 271 -4.58 -5.51 15.19
CA LYS A 271 -5.90 -5.98 15.65
C LYS A 271 -6.57 -6.90 14.63
N TYR A 272 -6.42 -6.62 13.34
CA TYR A 272 -6.93 -7.49 12.28
C TYR A 272 -6.17 -8.80 12.19
N LEU A 273 -4.84 -8.76 12.18
CA LEU A 273 -4.02 -9.97 12.15
C LEU A 273 -4.33 -10.88 13.35
N GLU A 274 -4.47 -10.33 14.55
CA GLU A 274 -4.79 -11.11 15.77
C GLU A 274 -6.10 -11.92 15.69
N GLN A 275 -7.03 -11.55 14.78
CA GLN A 275 -8.29 -12.27 14.55
C GLN A 275 -8.19 -13.41 13.51
N PHE A 276 -7.07 -13.54 12.80
CA PHE A 276 -6.90 -14.59 11.80
C PHE A 276 -6.91 -16.00 12.43
N GLU A 277 -7.63 -16.91 11.79
CA GLU A 277 -7.88 -18.26 12.26
C GLU A 277 -6.77 -19.21 11.80
N LYS A 278 -6.44 -20.21 12.63
CA LYS A 278 -5.45 -21.24 12.26
C LYS A 278 -5.98 -22.16 11.17
#